data_AF-A0A3B0YAT0-F1
#
_entry.id   AF-A0A3B0YAT0-F1
#
_cell.length_a   1.000
_cell.length_b   1.000
_cell.length_c   1.000
_cell.angle_alpha   90.00
_cell.angle_beta   90.00
_cell.angle_gamma   90.00
#
_symmetry.space_group_name_H-M   'P 1'
#
loop_
_entity.id
_entity.type
_entity.pdbx_description
1 polymer ?
#
loop_
_entity_poly.entity_id
_entity_poly.type
_entity_poly.pdbx_seq_one_letter_code
_entity_poly.pdbx_strand_id
1 'polypeptide(L)' 'MIKNTNEYNLQAIAETLKAFEVTVENGLSNTEVHQRIEKYGYNAIDEKVEALWHRIFRRFWGPIPWMIEIAALLS' A
#
# COMPACT_ATOMS: atom_id res chain seq x y z
N MET A 1 -11.60 14.14 9.56
CA MET A 1 -12.72 13.80 8.65
C MET A 1 -12.13 13.20 7.39
N ILE A 2 -12.48 11.96 7.06
CA ILE A 2 -12.08 11.34 5.79
C ILE A 2 -13.21 11.64 4.81
N LYS A 3 -13.02 12.68 4.00
CA LYS A 3 -13.85 12.96 2.82
C LYS A 3 -13.35 12.10 1.66
N ASN A 4 -14.22 11.74 0.72
CA ASN A 4 -13.77 11.10 -0.50
C ASN A 4 -12.91 12.04 -1.33
N THR A 5 -11.89 11.53 -2.03
CA THR A 5 -10.96 12.33 -2.84
C THR A 5 -11.68 13.26 -3.83
N ASN A 6 -12.78 12.78 -4.43
CA ASN A 6 -13.55 13.55 -5.41
C ASN A 6 -14.28 14.75 -4.81
N GLU A 7 -14.56 14.75 -3.51
CA GLU A 7 -15.26 15.85 -2.83
C GLU A 7 -14.38 17.11 -2.75
N TYR A 8 -13.05 16.96 -2.76
CA TYR A 8 -12.12 18.09 -2.73
C TYR A 8 -12.10 18.87 -4.06
N ASN A 9 -12.44 18.25 -5.18
CA ASN A 9 -12.45 18.93 -6.50
C ASN A 9 -13.47 20.07 -6.58
N LEU A 10 -14.52 20.01 -5.76
CA LEU A 10 -15.60 21.00 -5.72
C LEU A 10 -15.36 22.08 -4.64
N GLN A 11 -14.32 21.92 -3.82
CA GLN A 11 -14.08 22.75 -2.65
C GLN A 11 -13.20 23.97 -3.01
N ALA A 12 -13.50 25.12 -2.39
CA ALA A 12 -12.64 26.29 -2.51
C ALA A 12 -11.30 26.05 -1.80
N ILE A 13 -10.21 26.52 -2.40
CA ILE A 13 -8.83 26.35 -1.90
C ILE A 13 -8.68 26.83 -0.45
N ALA A 14 -9.29 27.97 -0.11
CA ALA A 14 -9.24 28.55 1.23
C ALA A 14 -9.80 27.61 2.31
N GLU A 15 -10.84 26.83 1.98
CA GLU A 15 -11.41 25.88 2.92
C GLU A 15 -10.52 24.65 3.09
N THR A 16 -9.84 24.20 2.03
CA THR A 16 -8.86 23.11 2.10
C THR A 16 -7.66 23.52 2.95
N LEU A 17 -7.12 24.72 2.74
CA LEU A 17 -6.03 25.27 3.54
C LEU A 17 -6.41 25.38 5.02
N LYS A 18 -7.63 25.85 5.31
CA LYS A 18 -8.15 25.89 6.67
C LYS A 18 -8.33 24.50 7.28
N ALA A 19 -8.86 23.54 6.52
CA ALA A 19 -9.12 22.18 6.99
C ALA A 19 -7.82 21.40 7.28
N PHE A 20 -6.76 21.66 6.53
CA PHE A 20 -5.44 21.08 6.75
C PHE A 20 -4.52 21.97 7.60
N GLU A 21 -5.02 23.10 8.09
CA GLU A 21 -4.28 24.05 8.93
C GLU A 21 -2.93 24.45 8.29
N VAL A 22 -2.93 24.74 6.98
CA VAL A 22 -1.73 25.09 6.21
C VAL A 22 -1.80 26.51 5.70
N THR A 23 -0.69 27.24 5.80
CA THR A 23 -0.53 28.55 5.17
C THR A 23 0.13 28.40 3.81
N VAL A 24 -0.34 29.15 2.80
CA VAL A 24 0.19 29.06 1.43
C VAL A 24 1.64 29.49 1.36
N GLU A 25 2.01 30.50 2.14
CA GLU A 25 3.32 31.17 2.05
C GLU A 25 4.45 30.33 2.63
N ASN A 26 4.19 29.68 3.77
CA ASN A 26 5.22 28.96 4.53
C ASN A 26 5.04 27.43 4.49
N GLY A 27 3.90 26.95 3.98
CA GLY A 27 3.59 25.52 3.96
C GLY A 27 3.49 24.94 5.37
N LEU A 28 4.08 23.75 5.55
CA LEU A 28 4.15 23.04 6.82
C LEU A 28 5.54 23.16 7.44
N SER A 29 5.56 23.33 8.76
CA SER A 29 6.78 23.19 9.54
C SER A 29 7.25 21.74 9.61
N ASN A 30 8.55 21.54 9.87
CA ASN A 30 9.11 20.21 10.06
C ASN A 30 8.39 19.41 11.16
N THR A 31 7.98 20.07 12.25
CA THR A 31 7.25 19.43 13.34
C THR A 31 5.88 18.91 12.90
N GLU A 32 5.14 19.68 12.10
CA GLU A 32 3.82 19.26 11.58
C GLU A 32 3.96 18.12 10.57
N VAL A 33 5.02 18.13 9.75
CA VAL A 33 5.31 17.04 8.83
C VAL A 33 5.54 15.73 9.59
N HIS A 34 6.37 15.74 10.64
CA HIS A 34 6.65 14.53 11.43
C HIS A 34 5.38 14.01 12.11
N GLN A 35 4.58 14.89 12.73
CA GLN A 35 3.30 14.49 13.33
C GLN A 35 2.34 13.87 12.31
N ARG A 36 2.33 14.36 11.07
CA ARG A 36 1.49 13.81 9.99
C ARG A 36 2.01 12.47 9.49
N ILE A 37 3.33 12.28 9.38
CA ILE A 37 3.92 10.99 9.02
C ILE A 37 3.59 9.94 10.09
N GLU A 38 3.66 10.29 11.37
CA GLU A 38 3.25 9.37 12.46
C GLU A 38 1.76 9.02 12.41
N LYS A 39 0.91 9.99 12.03
CA LYS A 39 -0.55 9.80 11.99
C LYS A 39 -1.06 9.08 10.76
N TYR A 40 -0.53 9.39 9.59
CA TYR A 40 -1.03 8.93 8.29
C TYR A 40 -0.13 7.90 7.62
N GLY A 41 1.12 7.78 8.07
CA GLY A 41 2.15 7.00 7.39
C GLY A 41 2.74 7.73 6.18
N TYR A 42 3.66 7.06 5.51
CA TYR A 42 4.24 7.56 4.27
C TYR A 42 3.24 7.43 3.12
N ASN A 43 3.25 8.42 2.22
CA ASN A 43 2.52 8.34 0.95
C ASN A 43 3.26 7.43 -0.04
N ALA A 44 3.39 6.15 0.30
CA ALA A 44 4.02 5.14 -0.52
C ALA A 44 3.02 3.99 -0.75
N ILE A 45 3.08 3.41 -1.94
CA ILE A 45 2.34 2.18 -2.24
C ILE A 45 3.31 1.03 -1.96
N ASP A 46 3.01 0.23 -0.94
CA ASP A 46 3.84 -0.92 -0.60
C ASP A 46 3.83 -1.95 -1.73
N GLU A 47 5.03 -2.30 -2.21
CA GLU A 47 5.19 -3.35 -3.19
C GLU A 47 4.97 -4.72 -2.53
N LYS A 48 4.01 -5.48 -3.04
CA LYS A 48 3.75 -6.84 -2.58
C LYS A 48 4.73 -7.80 -3.24
N VAL A 49 5.85 -8.06 -2.57
CA VAL A 49 6.79 -9.08 -3.01
C VAL A 49 6.32 -10.47 -2.55
N GLU A 50 5.95 -11.35 -3.48
CA GLU A 50 5.75 -12.76 -3.15
C GLU A 50 7.11 -13.40 -2.84
N ALA A 51 7.25 -13.99 -1.65
CA ALA A 51 8.44 -14.75 -1.30
C ALA A 51 8.67 -15.89 -2.30
N LEU A 52 9.93 -16.11 -2.70
CA LEU A 52 10.29 -17.12 -3.70
C LEU A 52 9.79 -18.53 -3.29
N TRP A 53 9.89 -18.86 -2.00
CA TRP A 53 9.39 -20.13 -1.46
C TRP A 53 7.88 -20.31 -1.68
N HIS A 54 7.08 -19.26 -1.48
CA HIS A 54 5.64 -19.32 -1.72
C HIS A 54 5.32 -19.64 -3.19
N ARG A 55 6.08 -19.04 -4.12
CA ARG A 55 5.96 -19.33 -5.56
C ARG A 55 6.34 -20.77 -5.90
N ILE A 56 7.37 -21.30 -5.26
CA ILE A 56 7.84 -22.69 -5.43
C ILE A 56 6.77 -23.66 -4.91
N PHE A 57 6.33 -23.53 -3.66
CA PHE A 57 5.32 -24.42 -3.09
C PHE A 57 4.04 -24.45 -3.94
N ARG A 58 3.54 -23.30 -4.40
CA ARG A 58 2.38 -23.23 -5.31
C ARG A 58 2.59 -24.01 -6.62
N ARG A 59 3.82 -24.04 -7.16
CA ARG A 59 4.14 -24.75 -8.40
C ARG A 59 4.27 -26.26 -8.20
N PHE A 60 4.86 -26.70 -7.07
CA PHE A 60 5.14 -28.11 -6.80
C PHE A 60 3.97 -28.87 -6.13
N TRP A 61 2.96 -28.17 -5.59
CA TRP A 61 1.73 -28.80 -5.08
C TRP A 61 0.64 -29.06 -6.13
N GLY A 62 1.03 -29.19 -7.41
CA GLY A 62 0.11 -29.41 -8.52
C GLY A 62 -0.07 -30.91 -8.88
N PRO A 63 -1.09 -31.26 -9.68
CA PRO A 63 -1.35 -32.65 -10.07
C PRO A 63 -0.20 -33.32 -10.85
N ILE A 64 0.56 -32.54 -11.63
CA ILE A 64 1.66 -33.06 -12.46
C ILE A 64 2.84 -33.54 -11.60
N PRO A 65 3.41 -32.72 -10.68
CA PRO A 65 4.41 -33.21 -9.72
C PRO A 65 3.97 -34.46 -8.96
N TRP A 66 2.72 -34.49 -8.46
CA TRP A 66 2.18 -35.65 -7.75
C TRP A 66 2.14 -36.91 -8.61
N MET A 67 1.75 -36.77 -9.89
CA MET A 67 1.74 -37.89 -10.83
C MET A 67 3.16 -38.44 -11.08
N ILE A 68 4.17 -37.57 -11.17
CA ILE A 68 5.57 -37.96 -11.33
C ILE A 68 6.07 -38.70 -10.08
N GLU A 69 5.73 -38.22 -8.89
CA GLU A 69 6.08 -38.88 -7.62
C GLU A 69 5.48 -40.28 -7.52
N ILE A 70 4.21 -40.47 -7.89
CA ILE A 70 3.55 -41.78 -7.91
C ILE A 70 4.23 -42.73 -8.91
N ALA A 71 4.56 -42.24 -10.12
CA ALA A 71 5.25 -43.05 -11.12
C ALA A 71 6.63 -43.52 -10.65
N ALA A 72 7.36 -42.66 -9.94
CA ALA A 72 8.66 -43.00 -9.36
C ALA A 72 8.56 -44.04 -8.22
N LEU A 73 7.50 -43.99 -7.40
CA LEU A 73 7.26 -44.98 -6.34
C LEU A 73 6.86 -46.36 -6.86
N LEU A 74 6.27 -46.42 -8.05
CA LEU A 74 5.80 -47.66 -8.68
C LEU A 74 6.86 -48.34 -9.56
N SER A 75 8.02 -47.71 -9.77
CA SER A 75 9.13 -48.20 -10.59
C SER A 75 10.25 -48.81 -9.75
#